data_AF-A0A173Z250-F1
#
_entry.id   AF-A0A173Z250-F1
#
_cell.length_a   1.000
_cell.length_b   1.000
_cell.length_c   1.000
_cell.angle_alpha   90.00
_cell.angle_beta   90.00
_cell.angle_gamma   90.00
#
_symmetry.space_group_name_H-M   'P 1'
#
loop_
_entity.id
_entity.type
_entity.pdbx_description
1 polymer ?
#
loop_
_entity_poly.entity_id
_entity_poly.type
_entity_poly.pdbx_seq_one_letter_code
_entity_poly.pdbx_strand_id
1 'polypeptide(L)'
;MFELIRRLRTTVELLSAMESIRKDYHKILGLSLYLMLSNPIEISFFSLPNPYYTCKHSLQESLERAYSIPTPDYFQQEMFSKDSITIPDTLVSPSFELHVQLYMGCMEGSGQEAHIKGSSSDLFKSMLFLYAHGIDESPSIRRTIDPIFHYCCDVGAVKNIKNDGSIEYYGTPNTSKITSDMKTRILEIARLVIAEEINANMGSIHPMYDAEKMTPSWHVDTLIGGLYFSIFYMKPDLELFRRCRQCGQFFTVKATSTRKVYCDDLFRNRYQQSMHRKRKREKEENL
;
A
#
# COMPACT_ATOMS: atom_id res chain seq x y z
N MET A 1 10.67 -1.98 -16.68
CA MET A 1 9.45 -1.81 -17.50
C MET A 1 8.21 -2.48 -16.90
N PHE A 2 8.21 -3.79 -16.60
CA PHE A 2 7.03 -4.45 -15.98
C PHE A 2 6.60 -3.85 -14.64
N GLU A 3 7.55 -3.38 -13.83
CA GLU A 3 7.23 -2.79 -12.53
C GLU A 3 6.52 -1.43 -12.64
N LEU A 4 6.89 -0.60 -13.62
CA LEU A 4 6.17 0.65 -13.92
C LEU A 4 4.69 0.39 -14.23
N ILE A 5 4.41 -0.61 -15.08
CA ILE A 5 3.03 -0.99 -15.44
C ILE A 5 2.28 -1.48 -14.20
N ARG A 6 2.96 -2.20 -13.30
CA ARG A 6 2.36 -2.66 -12.04
C ARG A 6 2.03 -1.47 -11.14
N ARG A 7 2.94 -0.53 -10.92
CA ARG A 7 2.68 0.68 -10.11
C ARG A 7 1.50 1.50 -10.63
N LEU A 8 1.48 1.81 -11.93
CA LEU A 8 0.35 2.48 -12.58
C LEU A 8 -0.96 1.75 -12.34
N ARG A 9 -0.96 0.43 -12.55
CA ARG A 9 -2.13 -0.42 -12.33
C ARG A 9 -2.58 -0.43 -10.87
N THR A 10 -1.65 -0.59 -9.93
CA THR A 10 -1.92 -0.60 -8.50
C THR A 10 -2.47 0.74 -8.04
N THR A 11 -1.98 1.85 -8.59
CA THR A 11 -2.51 3.21 -8.33
C THR A 11 -3.97 3.34 -8.75
N VAL A 12 -4.32 2.87 -9.95
CA VAL A 12 -5.72 2.88 -10.44
C VAL A 12 -6.61 1.94 -9.63
N GLU A 13 -6.11 0.75 -9.27
CA GLU A 13 -6.83 -0.18 -8.38
C GLU A 13 -7.05 0.43 -6.99
N LEU A 14 -6.07 1.17 -6.45
CA LEU A 14 -6.16 1.81 -5.14
C LEU A 14 -7.18 2.96 -5.15
N LEU A 15 -7.14 3.84 -6.15
CA LEU A 15 -8.16 4.86 -6.38
C LEU A 15 -9.57 4.25 -6.44
N SER A 16 -9.72 3.17 -7.21
CA SER A 16 -11.02 2.51 -7.38
C SER A 16 -11.50 1.82 -6.09
N ALA A 17 -10.58 1.24 -5.30
CA ALA A 17 -10.89 0.65 -4.01
C ALA A 17 -11.29 1.73 -2.99
N MET A 18 -10.58 2.86 -3.01
CA MET A 18 -10.82 4.02 -2.15
C MET A 18 -12.16 4.69 -2.39
N GLU A 19 -12.74 4.62 -3.60
CA GLU A 19 -14.07 5.17 -3.89
C GLU A 19 -15.19 4.12 -3.93
N SER A 20 -14.88 2.84 -3.74
CA SER A 20 -15.89 1.79 -3.66
C SER A 20 -16.87 2.00 -2.50
N ILE A 21 -18.16 1.72 -2.69
CA ILE A 21 -19.17 1.84 -1.60
C ILE A 21 -18.82 0.93 -0.42
N ARG A 22 -18.39 -0.31 -0.70
CA ARG A 22 -17.97 -1.27 0.31
C ARG A 22 -16.46 -1.32 0.35
N LYS A 23 -15.87 -0.65 1.35
CA LYS A 23 -14.42 -0.62 1.54
C LYS A 23 -13.91 -2.00 1.92
N ASP A 24 -12.97 -2.50 1.13
CA ASP A 24 -12.13 -3.63 1.48
C ASP A 24 -10.81 -3.10 2.06
N TYR A 25 -10.78 -2.92 3.38
CA TYR A 25 -9.64 -2.32 4.09
C TYR A 25 -8.35 -3.15 3.94
N HIS A 26 -8.45 -4.48 3.84
CA HIS A 26 -7.29 -5.33 3.60
C HIS A 26 -6.71 -5.07 2.21
N LYS A 27 -7.56 -5.04 1.18
CA LYS A 27 -7.13 -4.73 -0.18
C LYS A 27 -6.55 -3.32 -0.27
N ILE A 28 -7.17 -2.33 0.37
CA ILE A 28 -6.68 -0.94 0.38
C ILE A 28 -5.30 -0.86 1.04
N LEU A 29 -5.13 -1.46 2.22
CA LEU A 29 -3.85 -1.50 2.91
C LEU A 29 -2.80 -2.23 2.07
N GLY A 30 -3.12 -3.39 1.50
CA GLY A 30 -2.18 -4.14 0.69
C GLY A 30 -1.75 -3.42 -0.59
N LEU A 31 -2.67 -2.77 -1.31
CA LEU A 31 -2.31 -1.91 -2.45
C LEU A 31 -1.43 -0.73 -2.03
N SER A 32 -1.71 -0.12 -0.86
CA SER A 32 -0.94 0.99 -0.32
C SER A 32 0.48 0.55 0.07
N LEU A 33 0.61 -0.55 0.80
CA LEU A 33 1.89 -1.14 1.19
C LEU A 33 2.71 -1.57 -0.03
N TYR A 34 2.07 -2.10 -1.08
CA TYR A 34 2.75 -2.43 -2.33
C TYR A 34 3.46 -1.21 -2.90
N LEU A 35 2.76 -0.07 -3.06
CA LEU A 35 3.35 1.14 -3.63
C LEU A 35 4.44 1.70 -2.72
N MET A 36 4.16 1.81 -1.41
CA MET A 36 5.09 2.38 -0.42
C MET A 36 6.39 1.60 -0.24
N LEU A 37 6.34 0.26 -0.28
CA LEU A 37 7.49 -0.59 0.01
C LEU A 37 8.18 -1.13 -1.26
N SER A 38 7.63 -0.85 -2.44
CA SER A 38 8.26 -1.23 -3.71
C SER A 38 9.41 -0.29 -4.02
N ASN A 39 10.60 -0.86 -4.17
CA ASN A 39 11.81 -0.13 -4.55
C ASN A 39 11.60 0.70 -5.83
N PRO A 40 12.08 1.96 -5.84
CA PRO A 40 12.09 2.76 -7.06
C PRO A 40 12.89 2.07 -8.16
N ILE A 41 12.39 2.14 -9.39
CA ILE A 41 13.13 1.71 -10.56
C ILE A 41 13.66 2.93 -11.30
N GLU A 42 14.85 2.77 -11.88
CA GLU A 42 15.44 3.72 -12.81
C GLU A 42 15.18 3.26 -14.25
N ILE A 43 14.82 4.20 -15.11
CA ILE A 43 14.69 4.01 -16.55
C ILE A 43 15.57 5.06 -17.24
N SER A 44 16.71 4.61 -17.75
CA SER A 44 17.67 5.43 -18.49
C SER A 44 17.80 4.95 -19.94
N PHE A 45 17.77 5.86 -20.90
CA PHE A 45 18.07 5.57 -22.30
C PHE A 45 18.94 6.70 -22.88
N PHE A 46 19.73 6.41 -23.92
CA PHE A 46 20.57 7.44 -24.57
C PHE A 46 19.78 8.65 -25.10
N SER A 47 18.51 8.45 -25.45
CA SER A 47 17.61 9.50 -25.92
C SER A 47 16.94 10.32 -24.81
N LEU A 48 17.10 9.91 -23.54
CA LEU A 48 16.53 10.60 -22.40
C LEU A 48 17.62 11.45 -21.73
N PRO A 49 17.47 12.79 -21.72
CA PRO A 49 18.49 13.68 -21.15
C PRO A 49 18.67 13.47 -19.65
N ASN A 50 17.61 13.04 -18.95
CA ASN A 50 17.65 12.66 -17.53
C ASN A 50 16.99 11.28 -17.35
N PRO A 51 17.53 10.41 -16.48
CA PRO A 51 16.89 9.15 -16.13
C PRO A 51 15.54 9.41 -15.45
N TYR A 52 14.55 8.59 -15.77
CA TYR A 52 13.26 8.60 -15.09
C TYR A 52 13.30 7.67 -13.87
N TYR A 53 12.78 8.16 -12.74
CA TYR A 53 12.63 7.39 -11.52
C TYR A 53 11.15 7.27 -11.17
N THR A 54 10.72 6.07 -10.75
CA THR A 54 9.40 5.94 -10.12
C THR A 54 9.40 6.58 -8.74
N CYS A 55 8.20 6.90 -8.24
CA CYS A 55 8.01 7.47 -6.91
C CYS A 55 8.76 6.68 -5.82
N LYS A 56 9.55 7.39 -5.01
CA LYS A 56 10.07 6.91 -3.74
C LYS A 56 9.21 7.51 -2.64
N HIS A 57 8.52 6.66 -1.90
CA HIS A 57 7.61 7.10 -0.84
C HIS A 57 8.37 7.53 0.41
N SER A 58 7.82 8.50 1.14
CA SER A 58 8.43 9.07 2.35
C SER A 58 8.65 8.03 3.46
N LEU A 59 7.73 7.06 3.58
CA LEU A 59 7.87 5.93 4.50
C LEU A 59 9.10 5.07 4.16
N GLN A 60 9.35 4.81 2.88
CA GLN A 60 10.50 4.01 2.45
C GLN A 60 11.82 4.69 2.84
N GLU A 61 11.94 5.99 2.59
CA GLU A 61 13.11 6.77 3.01
C GLU A 61 13.34 6.70 4.51
N SER A 62 12.25 6.75 5.30
CA SER A 62 12.32 6.67 6.76
C SER A 62 12.71 5.27 7.25
N LEU A 63 12.25 4.21 6.57
CA LEU A 63 12.65 2.83 6.86
C LEU A 63 14.12 2.57 6.52
N GLU A 64 14.60 3.07 5.38
CA GLU A 64 16.00 2.91 4.96
C GLU A 64 16.99 3.54 5.96
N ARG A 65 16.59 4.65 6.61
CA ARG A 65 17.40 5.32 7.64
C ARG A 65 17.03 4.93 9.07
N ALA A 66 16.14 3.96 9.29
CA ALA A 66 15.60 3.64 10.61
C ALA A 66 16.71 3.43 11.65
N TYR A 67 17.71 2.59 11.33
CA TYR A 67 18.85 2.31 12.23
C TYR A 67 19.83 3.47 12.44
N SER A 68 19.71 4.55 11.66
CA SER A 68 20.51 5.76 11.85
C SER A 68 19.84 6.75 12.82
N ILE A 69 18.59 6.49 13.23
CA ILE A 69 17.86 7.34 14.18
C ILE A 69 18.47 7.13 15.58
N PRO A 70 18.82 8.21 16.29
CA PRO A 70 19.34 8.11 17.65
C PRO A 70 18.29 7.53 18.60
N THR A 71 18.71 6.70 19.54
CA THR A 71 17.83 6.19 20.59
C THR A 71 17.42 7.34 21.51
N PRO A 72 16.12 7.53 21.79
CA PRO A 72 15.66 8.56 22.74
C PRO A 72 16.21 8.32 24.15
N ASP A 73 16.51 9.40 24.89
CA ASP A 73 17.10 9.32 26.23
C ASP A 73 16.24 8.49 27.21
N TYR A 74 14.92 8.69 27.18
CA TYR A 74 13.99 7.95 28.04
C TYR A 74 13.99 6.46 27.72
N PHE A 75 14.26 6.08 26.47
CA PHE A 75 14.12 4.70 25.99
C PHE A 75 15.07 3.77 26.74
N GLN A 76 16.35 4.16 26.85
CA GLN A 76 17.34 3.39 27.59
C GLN A 76 17.00 3.34 29.08
N GLN A 77 16.60 4.47 29.66
CA GLN A 77 16.24 4.52 31.08
C GLN A 77 15.08 3.58 31.42
N GLU A 78 14.01 3.58 30.62
CA GLU A 78 12.86 2.71 30.83
C GLU A 78 13.19 1.25 30.62
N MET A 79 14.02 0.94 29.63
CA MET A 79 14.48 -0.42 29.37
C MET A 79 15.23 -1.06 30.56
N PHE A 80 15.93 -0.27 31.37
CA PHE A 80 16.61 -0.76 32.59
C PHE A 80 15.74 -0.75 33.85
N SER A 81 14.68 0.07 33.88
CA SER A 81 13.90 0.35 35.09
C SER A 81 12.49 -0.24 35.10
N LYS A 82 11.97 -0.62 33.94
CA LYS A 82 10.60 -1.12 33.73
C LYS A 82 10.62 -2.37 32.84
N ASP A 83 9.53 -3.14 32.88
CA ASP A 83 9.29 -4.27 31.96
C ASP A 83 8.72 -3.85 30.59
N SER A 84 8.41 -2.56 30.44
CA SER A 84 7.88 -1.94 29.22
C SER A 84 8.46 -0.54 28.99
N ILE A 85 8.42 -0.12 27.74
CA ILE A 85 8.84 1.19 27.26
C ILE A 85 7.59 1.93 26.79
N THR A 86 7.37 3.13 27.32
CA THR A 86 6.22 3.96 26.98
C THR A 86 6.51 4.71 25.67
N ILE A 87 5.89 4.28 24.57
CA ILE A 87 6.08 4.89 23.24
C ILE A 87 4.91 5.82 22.94
N PRO A 88 5.12 7.10 22.60
CA PRO A 88 4.07 7.97 22.10
C PRO A 88 3.40 7.37 20.86
N ASP A 89 2.08 7.38 20.79
CA ASP A 89 1.35 6.66 19.75
C ASP A 89 0.13 7.43 19.21
N THR A 90 0.07 7.57 17.89
CA THR A 90 -0.97 8.30 17.17
C THR A 90 -2.19 7.45 16.81
N LEU A 91 -2.12 6.12 16.92
CA LEU A 91 -3.25 5.20 16.81
C LEU A 91 -3.86 4.92 18.20
N VAL A 92 -3.04 4.52 19.17
CA VAL A 92 -3.43 4.20 20.55
C VAL A 92 -2.99 5.35 21.46
N SER A 93 -3.69 6.48 21.38
CA SER A 93 -3.30 7.68 22.11
C SER A 93 -3.59 7.57 23.62
N PRO A 94 -2.73 8.16 24.48
CA PRO A 94 -1.55 8.96 24.14
C PRO A 94 -0.27 8.15 23.88
N SER A 95 -0.20 6.91 24.35
CA SER A 95 1.00 6.08 24.29
C SER A 95 0.67 4.59 24.35
N PHE A 96 1.63 3.77 23.93
CA PHE A 96 1.58 2.33 23.98
C PHE A 96 2.76 1.77 24.81
N GLU A 97 2.47 0.77 25.64
CA GLU A 97 3.47 0.09 26.46
C GLU A 97 4.12 -1.05 25.68
N LEU A 98 5.29 -0.81 25.12
CA LEU A 98 6.06 -1.81 24.38
C LEU A 98 6.86 -2.67 25.35
N HIS A 99 6.50 -3.95 25.50
CA HIS A 99 7.23 -4.87 26.36
C HIS A 99 8.71 -5.00 25.95
N VAL A 100 9.62 -4.85 26.92
CA VAL A 100 11.08 -4.92 26.70
C VAL A 100 11.48 -6.26 26.11
N GLN A 101 10.90 -7.36 26.61
CA GLN A 101 11.19 -8.71 26.12
C GLN A 101 10.78 -8.88 24.64
N LEU A 102 9.65 -8.30 24.24
CA LEU A 102 9.21 -8.32 22.85
C LEU A 102 10.20 -7.56 21.98
N TYR A 103 10.57 -6.34 22.37
CA TYR A 103 11.52 -5.51 21.63
C TYR A 103 12.86 -6.21 21.47
N MET A 104 13.46 -6.67 22.57
CA MET A 104 14.74 -7.39 22.58
C MET A 104 14.69 -8.66 21.74
N GLY A 105 13.66 -9.49 21.93
CA GLY A 105 13.51 -10.71 21.15
C GLY A 105 13.41 -10.43 19.64
N CYS A 106 12.66 -9.40 19.23
CA CYS A 106 12.59 -9.02 17.82
C CYS A 106 13.95 -8.56 17.28
N MET A 107 14.68 -7.74 18.04
CA MET A 107 15.98 -7.21 17.63
C MET A 107 17.04 -8.32 17.51
N GLU A 108 17.10 -9.22 18.50
CA GLU A 108 18.01 -10.38 18.53
C GLU A 108 17.60 -11.49 17.55
N GLY A 109 16.36 -11.48 17.06
CA GLY A 109 15.83 -12.46 16.09
C GLY A 109 15.15 -13.68 16.70
N SER A 110 15.10 -13.80 18.04
CA SER A 110 14.37 -14.84 18.78
C SER A 110 12.85 -14.58 18.86
N GLY A 111 12.41 -13.37 18.55
CA GLY A 111 11.01 -12.93 18.67
C GLY A 111 10.04 -13.68 17.76
N GLN A 112 10.53 -14.30 16.67
CA GLN A 112 9.68 -15.07 15.76
C GLN A 112 9.16 -16.37 16.38
N GLU A 113 9.89 -16.94 17.33
CA GLU A 113 9.55 -18.16 18.04
C GLU A 113 8.77 -17.84 19.32
N ALA A 114 9.19 -16.79 20.03
CA ALA A 114 8.65 -16.44 21.33
C ALA A 114 7.42 -15.52 21.30
N HIS A 115 7.24 -14.71 20.24
CA HIS A 115 6.27 -13.62 20.25
C HIS A 115 5.44 -13.51 18.96
N ILE A 116 6.05 -13.01 17.88
CA ILE A 116 5.36 -12.65 16.63
C ILE A 116 6.08 -13.33 15.48
N LYS A 117 5.42 -14.30 14.84
CA LYS A 117 5.96 -14.96 13.63
C LYS A 117 6.28 -13.93 12.56
N GLY A 118 7.53 -13.92 12.08
CA GLY A 118 8.02 -12.96 11.09
C GLY A 118 8.66 -11.69 11.66
N SER A 119 8.72 -11.53 12.99
CA SER A 119 9.40 -10.39 13.64
C SER A 119 10.90 -10.36 13.45
N SER A 120 11.50 -11.48 13.04
CA SER A 120 12.91 -11.59 12.66
C SER A 120 13.21 -11.00 11.28
N SER A 121 12.20 -10.65 10.47
CA SER A 121 12.41 -10.08 9.14
C SER A 121 12.95 -8.64 9.21
N ASP A 122 13.84 -8.29 8.28
CA ASP A 122 14.45 -6.96 8.23
C ASP A 122 13.40 -5.84 8.13
N LEU A 123 12.32 -6.09 7.38
CA LEU A 123 11.21 -5.15 7.27
C LEU A 123 10.55 -4.90 8.63
N PHE A 124 10.21 -5.97 9.36
CA PHE A 124 9.58 -5.83 10.67
C PHE A 124 10.52 -5.16 11.67
N LYS A 125 11.80 -5.55 11.70
CA LYS A 125 12.78 -4.92 12.60
C LYS A 125 12.96 -3.43 12.30
N SER A 126 13.02 -3.04 11.01
CA SER A 126 13.12 -1.63 10.61
C SER A 126 11.87 -0.86 11.00
N MET A 127 10.68 -1.46 10.83
CA MET A 127 9.41 -0.86 11.26
C MET A 127 9.34 -0.68 12.78
N LEU A 128 9.73 -1.71 13.55
CA LEU A 128 9.77 -1.66 15.01
C LEU A 128 10.74 -0.58 15.49
N PHE A 129 11.93 -0.50 14.89
CA PHE A 129 12.92 0.50 15.24
C PHE A 129 12.43 1.93 14.92
N LEU A 130 11.85 2.13 13.73
CA LEU A 130 11.27 3.41 13.35
C LEU A 130 10.11 3.83 14.27
N TYR A 131 9.24 2.89 14.65
CA TYR A 131 8.17 3.12 15.60
C TYR A 131 8.69 3.51 16.99
N ALA A 132 9.67 2.76 17.49
CA ALA A 132 10.22 2.90 18.83
C ALA A 132 11.09 4.16 18.99
N HIS A 133 11.95 4.46 18.02
CA HIS A 133 12.96 5.52 18.13
C HIS A 133 12.62 6.77 17.32
N GLY A 134 11.82 6.65 16.25
CA GLY A 134 11.42 7.76 15.39
C GLY A 134 10.33 8.64 16.01
N ILE A 135 10.48 9.09 17.25
CA ILE A 135 9.48 9.93 17.95
C ILE A 135 9.32 11.32 17.35
N ASP A 136 10.41 11.87 16.81
CA ASP A 136 10.46 13.19 16.19
C ASP A 136 10.24 13.13 14.67
N GLU A 137 9.86 11.96 14.15
CA GLU A 137 9.45 11.81 12.76
C GLU A 137 8.25 12.70 12.43
N SER A 138 8.14 13.04 11.15
CA SER A 138 7.03 13.90 10.71
C SER A 138 5.66 13.26 11.05
N PRO A 139 4.62 14.08 11.31
CA PRO A 139 3.31 13.55 11.69
C PRO A 139 2.71 12.56 10.68
N SER A 140 3.01 12.70 9.39
CA SER A 140 2.57 11.76 8.35
C SER A 140 3.26 10.40 8.50
N ILE A 141 4.56 10.37 8.81
CA ILE A 141 5.31 9.13 9.06
C ILE A 141 4.79 8.46 10.32
N ARG A 142 4.62 9.19 11.44
CA ARG A 142 4.04 8.65 12.69
C ARG A 142 2.65 8.04 12.47
N ARG A 143 1.74 8.79 11.81
CA ARG A 143 0.39 8.32 11.47
C ARG A 143 0.37 7.12 10.50
N THR A 144 1.49 6.81 9.88
CA THR A 144 1.64 5.66 8.99
C THR A 144 2.28 4.48 9.70
N ILE A 145 3.38 4.69 10.43
CA ILE A 145 4.14 3.61 11.07
C ILE A 145 3.41 3.03 12.28
N ASP A 146 2.78 3.87 13.12
CA ASP A 146 2.06 3.42 14.32
C ASP A 146 0.97 2.39 13.96
N PRO A 147 0.02 2.66 13.03
CA PRO A 147 -0.98 1.66 12.67
C PRO A 147 -0.42 0.45 11.93
N ILE A 148 0.68 0.58 11.17
CA ILE A 148 1.33 -0.55 10.51
C ILE A 148 2.00 -1.48 11.54
N PHE A 149 2.63 -0.92 12.56
CA PHE A 149 3.20 -1.67 13.68
C PHE A 149 2.12 -2.48 14.39
N HIS A 150 1.04 -1.82 14.84
CA HIS A 150 -0.07 -2.50 15.50
C HIS A 150 -0.74 -3.54 14.61
N TYR A 151 -0.91 -3.25 13.32
CA TYR A 151 -1.41 -4.22 12.35
C TYR A 151 -0.53 -5.47 12.29
N CYS A 152 0.80 -5.30 12.22
CA CYS A 152 1.71 -6.43 12.18
C CYS A 152 1.71 -7.25 13.48
N CYS A 153 1.55 -6.60 14.64
CA CYS A 153 1.47 -7.26 15.93
C CYS A 153 0.16 -8.02 16.14
N ASP A 154 -0.98 -7.40 15.82
CA ASP A 154 -2.29 -7.95 16.11
C ASP A 154 -2.84 -8.84 15.00
N VAL A 155 -2.75 -8.38 13.76
CA VAL A 155 -3.31 -9.09 12.60
C VAL A 155 -2.29 -10.09 12.08
N GLY A 156 -1.05 -9.67 11.86
CA GLY A 156 0.05 -10.54 11.49
C GLY A 156 1.14 -9.85 10.69
N ALA A 157 2.39 -10.27 10.90
CA ALA A 157 3.54 -9.68 10.23
C ALA A 157 3.53 -9.96 8.72
N VAL A 158 3.75 -8.89 7.96
CA VAL A 158 3.79 -8.92 6.50
C VAL A 158 5.07 -9.61 6.03
N LYS A 159 4.92 -10.63 5.20
CA LYS A 159 6.03 -11.35 4.54
C LYS A 159 6.30 -10.80 3.14
N ASN A 160 5.24 -10.59 2.37
CA ASN A 160 5.33 -10.09 1.01
C ASN A 160 3.99 -9.46 0.62
N ILE A 161 4.01 -8.55 -0.35
CA ILE A 161 2.81 -7.95 -0.91
C ILE A 161 2.80 -8.17 -2.42
N LYS A 162 1.71 -8.76 -2.93
CA LYS A 162 1.51 -8.94 -4.37
C LYS A 162 1.02 -7.66 -5.01
N ASN A 163 1.26 -7.52 -6.31
CA ASN A 163 0.82 -6.37 -7.11
C ASN A 163 -0.70 -6.19 -7.17
N ASP A 164 -1.47 -7.23 -6.88
CA ASP A 164 -2.91 -7.16 -6.69
C ASP A 164 -3.31 -6.81 -5.25
N GLY A 165 -2.40 -6.28 -4.43
CA GLY A 165 -2.67 -5.89 -3.05
C GLY A 165 -2.96 -7.05 -2.10
N SER A 166 -2.76 -8.31 -2.52
CA SER A 166 -2.84 -9.44 -1.60
C SER A 166 -1.61 -9.44 -0.69
N ILE A 167 -1.84 -9.48 0.63
CA ILE A 167 -0.77 -9.54 1.63
C ILE A 167 -0.50 -11.00 1.97
N GLU A 168 0.75 -11.43 1.83
CA GLU A 168 1.25 -12.70 2.36
C GLU A 168 1.85 -12.47 3.74
N TYR A 169 1.58 -13.37 4.67
CA TYR A 169 1.98 -13.28 6.07
C TYR A 169 2.94 -14.41 6.44
N TYR A 170 3.75 -14.19 7.47
CA TYR A 170 4.58 -15.26 8.05
C TYR A 170 3.76 -16.27 8.88
N GLY A 171 2.55 -15.91 9.30
CA GLY A 171 1.61 -16.77 10.01
C GLY A 171 0.17 -16.62 9.50
N THR A 172 -0.79 -17.26 10.16
CA THR A 172 -2.21 -17.10 9.83
C THR A 172 -2.69 -15.73 10.31
N PRO A 173 -3.18 -14.83 9.43
CA PRO A 173 -3.59 -13.50 9.84
C PRO A 173 -4.90 -13.55 10.64
N ASN A 174 -4.99 -12.75 11.70
CA ASN A 174 -6.22 -12.55 12.48
C ASN A 174 -6.94 -11.27 12.06
N THR A 175 -7.67 -11.34 10.95
CA THR A 175 -8.38 -10.20 10.36
C THR A 175 -9.47 -9.60 11.27
N SER A 176 -9.94 -10.35 12.27
CA SER A 176 -10.92 -9.87 13.24
C SER A 176 -10.39 -8.76 14.16
N LYS A 177 -9.06 -8.66 14.31
CA LYS A 177 -8.42 -7.63 15.13
C LYS A 177 -8.29 -6.25 14.47
N ILE A 178 -8.74 -6.08 13.23
CA ILE A 178 -8.73 -4.76 12.60
C ILE A 178 -9.80 -3.86 13.25
N THR A 179 -9.33 -2.90 14.04
CA THR A 179 -10.17 -1.92 14.75
C THR A 179 -10.77 -0.86 13.82
N SER A 180 -11.73 -0.08 14.33
CA SER A 180 -12.27 1.09 13.63
C SER A 180 -11.21 2.15 13.33
N ASP A 181 -10.26 2.30 14.26
CA ASP A 181 -9.24 3.35 14.19
C ASP A 181 -8.17 2.97 13.16
N MET A 182 -7.79 1.68 13.12
CA MET A 182 -6.96 1.13 12.06
C MET A 182 -7.62 1.31 10.69
N LYS A 183 -8.93 1.05 10.55
CA LYS A 183 -9.66 1.27 9.29
C LYS A 183 -9.58 2.73 8.85
N THR A 184 -9.73 3.66 9.78
CA THR A 184 -9.62 5.09 9.50
C THR A 184 -8.22 5.46 9.05
N ARG A 185 -7.18 5.00 9.77
CA ARG A 185 -5.78 5.21 9.40
C ARG A 185 -5.41 4.58 8.04
N ILE A 186 -5.92 3.39 7.73
CA ILE A 186 -5.72 2.75 6.41
C ILE A 186 -6.21 3.65 5.28
N LEU A 187 -7.35 4.31 5.44
CA LEU A 187 -7.86 5.25 4.43
C LEU A 187 -7.01 6.51 4.34
N GLU A 188 -6.49 7.03 5.45
CA GLU A 188 -5.56 8.17 5.45
C GLU A 188 -4.24 7.85 4.77
N ILE A 189 -3.66 6.70 5.09
CA ILE A 189 -2.43 6.19 4.45
C ILE A 189 -2.66 6.06 2.94
N ALA A 190 -3.76 5.45 2.51
CA ALA A 190 -4.07 5.30 1.10
C ALA A 190 -4.15 6.65 0.35
N ARG A 191 -4.74 7.69 0.96
CA ARG A 191 -4.76 9.04 0.37
C ARG A 191 -3.36 9.62 0.22
N LEU A 192 -2.53 9.48 1.24
CA LEU A 192 -1.15 9.95 1.22
C LEU A 192 -0.34 9.24 0.13
N VAL A 193 -0.47 7.92 0.03
CA VAL A 193 0.21 7.11 -1.00
C VAL A 193 -0.22 7.50 -2.40
N ILE A 194 -1.53 7.66 -2.65
CA ILE A 194 -2.03 8.13 -3.95
C ILE A 194 -1.44 9.51 -4.28
N ALA A 195 -1.43 10.43 -3.31
CA ALA A 195 -0.93 11.78 -3.52
C ALA A 195 0.57 11.77 -3.85
N GLU A 196 1.40 11.06 -3.08
CA GLU A 196 2.83 10.93 -3.37
C GLU A 196 3.07 10.30 -4.75
N GLU A 197 2.37 9.20 -5.07
CA GLU A 197 2.54 8.47 -6.31
C GLU A 197 2.18 9.30 -7.54
N ILE A 198 1.03 10.01 -7.51
CA ILE A 198 0.61 10.87 -8.62
C ILE A 198 1.55 12.08 -8.71
N ASN A 199 1.77 12.80 -7.62
CA ASN A 199 2.54 14.05 -7.63
C ASN A 199 3.99 13.84 -8.08
N ALA A 200 4.63 12.73 -7.68
CA ALA A 200 5.97 12.38 -8.14
C ALA A 200 6.08 12.26 -9.68
N ASN A 201 4.97 11.93 -10.34
CA ASN A 201 4.90 11.76 -11.80
C ASN A 201 4.35 12.98 -12.54
N MET A 202 3.97 14.04 -11.83
CA MET A 202 3.41 15.26 -12.44
C MET A 202 4.48 16.30 -12.81
N GLY A 203 5.75 16.07 -12.44
CA GLY A 203 6.84 17.03 -12.64
C GLY A 203 7.15 17.36 -14.11
N SER A 204 6.72 16.53 -15.07
CA SER A 204 6.93 16.71 -16.51
C SER A 204 5.68 17.21 -17.25
N ILE A 205 4.77 17.87 -16.53
CA ILE A 205 3.49 18.36 -17.04
C ILE A 205 3.38 19.83 -16.68
N HIS A 206 3.28 20.68 -17.70
CA HIS A 206 3.35 22.12 -17.52
C HIS A 206 2.19 22.81 -18.25
N PRO A 207 1.51 23.77 -17.60
CA PRO A 207 0.49 24.55 -18.28
C PRO A 207 1.14 25.40 -19.37
N MET A 208 0.48 25.48 -20.51
CA MET A 208 0.83 26.34 -21.64
C MET A 208 -0.38 27.18 -22.04
N TYR A 209 -0.14 28.31 -22.70
CA TYR A 209 -1.21 29.10 -23.31
C TYR A 209 -1.06 29.03 -24.83
N ASP A 210 -2.06 28.47 -25.51
CA ASP A 210 -2.12 28.45 -26.97
C ASP A 210 -2.62 29.82 -27.45
N ALA A 211 -1.71 30.65 -27.95
CA ALA A 211 -2.00 32.02 -28.38
C ALA A 211 -2.87 32.07 -29.65
N GLU A 212 -2.89 31.02 -30.47
CA GLU A 212 -3.74 30.97 -31.67
C GLU A 212 -5.17 30.60 -31.31
N LYS A 213 -5.34 29.59 -30.43
CA LYS A 213 -6.67 29.16 -29.97
C LYS A 213 -7.22 30.00 -28.83
N MET A 214 -6.40 30.85 -28.21
CA MET A 214 -6.74 31.65 -27.01
C MET A 214 -7.23 30.78 -25.85
N THR A 215 -6.64 29.60 -25.66
CA THR A 215 -7.06 28.62 -24.64
C THR A 215 -5.87 28.07 -23.85
N PRO A 216 -6.07 27.71 -22.57
CA PRO A 216 -5.07 26.94 -21.83
C PRO A 216 -4.88 25.57 -22.47
N SER A 217 -3.63 25.11 -22.48
CA SER A 217 -3.21 23.79 -22.93
C SER A 217 -2.21 23.20 -21.94
N TRP A 218 -1.86 21.94 -22.14
CA TRP A 218 -0.88 21.24 -21.30
C TRP A 218 0.24 20.73 -22.19
N HIS A 219 1.48 21.01 -21.80
CA HIS A 219 2.65 20.32 -22.31
C HIS A 219 2.91 19.08 -21.48
N VAL A 220 3.19 17.97 -22.14
CA VAL A 220 3.48 16.69 -21.49
C VAL A 220 4.76 16.15 -22.11
N ASP A 221 5.84 16.14 -21.33
CA ASP A 221 7.17 15.81 -21.87
C ASP A 221 7.34 14.30 -22.09
N THR A 222 6.62 13.48 -21.32
CA THR A 222 6.80 12.03 -21.30
C THR A 222 5.48 11.28 -21.38
N LEU A 223 5.50 10.11 -22.05
CA LEU A 223 4.34 9.21 -22.09
C LEU A 223 3.90 8.80 -20.67
N ILE A 224 4.86 8.59 -19.76
CA ILE A 224 4.57 8.19 -18.37
C ILE A 224 3.84 9.32 -17.64
N GLY A 225 4.33 10.56 -17.77
CA GLY A 225 3.64 11.75 -17.27
C GLY A 225 2.22 11.82 -17.84
N GLY A 226 2.04 11.62 -19.15
CA GLY A 226 0.71 11.59 -19.77
C GLY A 226 -0.23 10.52 -19.22
N LEU A 227 0.28 9.33 -18.85
CA LEU A 227 -0.50 8.28 -18.21
C LEU A 227 -0.93 8.69 -16.79
N TYR A 228 -0.02 9.22 -15.96
CA TYR A 228 -0.38 9.73 -14.63
C TYR A 228 -1.28 10.97 -14.71
N PHE A 229 -1.13 11.82 -15.72
CA PHE A 229 -2.02 12.93 -15.99
C PHE A 229 -3.45 12.48 -16.28
N SER A 230 -3.58 11.39 -17.03
CA SER A 230 -4.88 10.76 -17.28
C SER A 230 -5.51 10.23 -15.99
N ILE A 231 -4.68 9.67 -15.08
CA ILE A 231 -5.11 9.21 -13.75
C ILE A 231 -5.53 10.40 -12.87
N PHE A 232 -4.79 11.51 -12.91
CA PHE A 232 -5.09 12.73 -12.14
C PHE A 232 -6.50 13.27 -12.42
N TYR A 233 -6.95 13.21 -13.68
CA TYR A 233 -8.31 13.62 -14.06
C TYR A 233 -9.37 12.51 -13.98
N MET A 234 -9.01 11.31 -13.51
CA MET A 234 -10.03 10.30 -13.23
C MET A 234 -11.00 10.85 -12.19
N LYS A 235 -12.29 10.61 -12.41
CA LYS A 235 -13.38 10.93 -11.49
C LYS A 235 -13.89 9.67 -10.82
N PRO A 236 -13.16 9.12 -9.84
CA PRO A 236 -13.47 7.83 -9.24
C PRO A 236 -14.80 7.86 -8.46
N ASP A 237 -15.31 9.04 -8.10
CA ASP A 237 -16.63 9.28 -7.54
C ASP A 237 -17.78 8.96 -8.52
N LEU A 238 -17.54 9.10 -9.83
CA LEU A 238 -18.52 8.81 -10.88
C LEU A 238 -18.32 7.42 -11.47
N GLU A 239 -17.08 7.12 -11.87
CA GLU A 239 -16.71 5.89 -12.57
C GLU A 239 -15.49 5.22 -11.95
N LEU A 240 -15.62 3.92 -11.65
CA LEU A 240 -14.55 3.09 -11.12
C LEU A 240 -13.99 2.19 -12.22
N PHE A 241 -12.69 1.92 -12.14
CA PHE A 241 -12.08 0.86 -12.93
C PHE A 241 -12.18 -0.46 -12.20
N ARG A 242 -12.68 -1.49 -12.87
CA ARG A 242 -12.71 -2.86 -12.36
C ARG A 242 -12.00 -3.81 -13.27
N ARG A 243 -11.38 -4.82 -12.68
CA ARG A 243 -10.81 -5.94 -13.41
C ARG A 243 -11.89 -6.95 -13.75
N CYS A 244 -12.02 -7.28 -15.03
CA CYS A 244 -12.92 -8.34 -15.47
C CYS A 244 -12.47 -9.68 -14.89
N ARG A 245 -13.37 -10.39 -14.23
CA ARG A 245 -13.06 -11.70 -13.60
C ARG A 245 -12.62 -12.77 -14.60
N GLN A 246 -13.01 -12.66 -15.87
CA GLN A 246 -12.69 -13.65 -16.90
C GLN A 246 -11.46 -13.29 -17.73
N CYS A 247 -11.41 -12.10 -18.33
CA CYS A 247 -10.29 -11.71 -19.21
C CYS A 247 -9.19 -10.92 -18.49
N GLY A 248 -9.44 -10.46 -17.27
CA GLY A 248 -8.46 -9.69 -16.50
C GLY A 248 -8.24 -8.25 -16.99
N GLN A 249 -8.93 -7.79 -18.03
CA GLN A 249 -8.85 -6.41 -18.52
C GLN A 249 -9.63 -5.45 -17.62
N PHE A 250 -9.18 -4.20 -17.57
CA PHE A 250 -9.91 -3.14 -16.89
C PHE A 250 -11.07 -2.65 -17.74
N PHE A 251 -12.18 -2.33 -17.08
CA PHE A 251 -13.34 -1.71 -17.68
C PHE A 251 -14.01 -0.76 -16.69
N THR A 252 -14.70 0.25 -17.20
CA THR A 252 -15.38 1.25 -16.39
C THR A 252 -16.74 0.76 -15.90
N VAL A 253 -17.06 1.11 -14.67
CA VAL A 253 -18.38 0.89 -14.06
C VAL A 253 -18.78 2.13 -13.29
N LYS A 254 -20.07 2.42 -13.22
CA LYS A 254 -20.58 3.46 -12.31
C LYS A 254 -20.16 3.13 -10.87
N ALA A 255 -19.76 4.14 -10.10
CA ALA A 255 -19.35 3.96 -8.69
C ALA A 255 -20.42 3.26 -7.84
N THR A 256 -21.69 3.46 -8.17
CA THR A 256 -22.85 2.82 -7.52
C THR A 256 -23.05 1.34 -7.86
N SER A 257 -22.43 0.84 -8.93
CA SER A 257 -22.61 -0.53 -9.38
C SER A 257 -21.82 -1.50 -8.52
N THR A 258 -22.46 -2.36 -7.72
CA THR A 258 -21.76 -3.39 -6.92
C THR A 258 -21.73 -4.77 -7.57
N ARG A 259 -22.57 -5.00 -8.60
CA ARG A 259 -22.81 -6.33 -9.20
C ARG A 259 -22.06 -6.58 -10.50
N LYS A 260 -21.64 -5.53 -11.23
CA LYS A 260 -20.95 -5.70 -12.52
C LYS A 260 -19.50 -6.11 -12.29
N VAL A 261 -19.16 -7.33 -12.73
CA VAL A 261 -17.86 -8.00 -12.52
C VAL A 261 -17.20 -8.42 -13.84
N TYR A 262 -17.94 -8.37 -14.96
CA TYR A 262 -17.46 -8.69 -16.29
C TYR A 262 -17.56 -7.47 -17.20
N CYS A 263 -16.59 -7.32 -18.11
CA CYS A 263 -16.57 -6.20 -19.07
C CYS A 263 -17.71 -6.30 -20.09
N ASP A 264 -18.08 -7.51 -20.48
CA ASP A 264 -19.14 -7.82 -21.45
C ASP A 264 -19.83 -9.16 -21.12
N ASP A 265 -21.02 -9.34 -21.69
CA ASP A 265 -21.87 -10.52 -21.61
C ASP A 265 -21.19 -11.76 -22.21
N LEU A 266 -20.36 -11.62 -23.26
CA LEU A 266 -19.60 -12.75 -23.81
C LEU A 266 -18.69 -13.37 -22.75
N PHE A 267 -17.97 -12.53 -22.00
CA PHE A 267 -17.06 -12.99 -20.95
C PHE A 267 -17.81 -13.54 -19.73
N ARG A 268 -18.98 -12.97 -19.40
CA ARG A 268 -19.89 -13.53 -18.39
C ARG A 268 -20.31 -14.96 -18.76
N ASN A 269 -20.76 -15.16 -20.00
CA ASN A 269 -21.24 -16.45 -20.48
C ASN A 269 -20.11 -17.49 -20.54
N ARG A 270 -18.92 -17.11 -21.01
CA ARG A 270 -17.73 -17.99 -21.01
C ARG A 270 -17.35 -18.45 -19.60
N TYR A 271 -17.36 -17.55 -18.62
CA TYR A 271 -17.08 -17.90 -17.22
C TYR A 271 -18.12 -18.89 -16.67
N GLN A 272 -19.41 -18.63 -16.90
CA GLN A 272 -20.49 -19.52 -16.49
C GLN A 272 -20.35 -20.93 -17.09
N GLN A 273 -20.04 -21.03 -18.38
CA GLN A 273 -19.81 -22.32 -19.05
C GLN A 273 -18.60 -23.05 -18.47
N SER A 274 -17.49 -22.34 -18.19
CA SER A 274 -16.30 -22.92 -17.56
C SER A 274 -16.63 -23.50 -16.18
N MET A 275 -17.32 -22.73 -15.33
CA MET A 275 -17.74 -23.17 -13.99
C MET A 275 -18.71 -24.35 -14.05
N HIS A 276 -19.64 -24.37 -15.01
CA HIS A 276 -20.54 -25.50 -15.23
C HIS A 276 -19.75 -26.78 -15.57
N ARG A 277 -18.78 -26.70 -16.49
CA ARG A 277 -17.90 -27.83 -16.85
C ARG A 277 -17.04 -28.29 -15.67
N LYS A 278 -16.56 -27.37 -14.83
CA LYS A 278 -15.80 -27.69 -13.61
C LYS A 278 -16.66 -28.49 -12.62
N ARG A 279 -17.86 -27.99 -12.31
CA ARG A 279 -18.82 -28.68 -11.42
C ARG A 279 -19.24 -30.05 -11.94
N LYS A 280 -19.36 -30.21 -13.26
CA LYS A 280 -19.69 -31.51 -13.86
C LYS A 280 -18.55 -32.52 -13.63
N ARG A 281 -17.30 -32.11 -13.89
CA ARG A 281 -16.10 -32.94 -13.62
C ARG A 281 -15.96 -33.30 -12.14
N GLU A 282 -16.14 -32.33 -11.23
CA GLU A 282 -16.10 -32.58 -9.78
C GLU A 282 -17.19 -33.56 -9.31
N LYS A 283 -18.34 -33.61 -9.99
CA LYS A 283 -19.38 -34.61 -9.70
C LYS A 283 -19.04 -35.98 -10.24
N GLU A 284 -18.41 -36.05 -11.41
CA GLU A 284 -17.95 -37.28 -12.05
C GLU A 284 -16.74 -37.89 -11.31
N GLU A 285 -15.89 -37.08 -10.67
CA GLU A 285 -14.73 -37.51 -9.86
C GLU A 285 -15.09 -37.95 -8.42
N ASN A 286 -16.25 -37.52 -7.91
CA ASN A 286 -16.77 -37.89 -6.58
C ASN A 286 -17.80 -39.04 -6.62
N LEU A 287 -17.94 -39.70 -7.79
CA LEU A 287 -18.73 -40.90 -8.04
C LEU A 287 -17.79 -42.10 -8.19
#